data_AF-A0A7X2V6C0-F1
#
_entry.id   AF-A0A7X2V6C0-F1
#
_cell.length_a   1.000
_cell.length_b   1.000
_cell.length_c   1.000
_cell.angle_alpha   90.00
_cell.angle_beta   90.00
_cell.angle_gamma   90.00
#
_symmetry.space_group_name_H-M   'P 1'
#
loop_
_entity.id
_entity.type
_entity.pdbx_description
1 polymer ?
#
loop_
_entity_poly.entity_id
_entity_poly.type
_entity_poly.pdbx_seq_one_letter_code
_entity_poly.pdbx_strand_id
1 'polypeptide(L)'
;MKKIFSLIILMVIFVMTAAACGMSAKEKEEQEKIKELAGPLAVELAKDMDGKELIIDEYKFSSKIGGGTIFVRGHYEGEKSNFRSVQVVYNPENIRDMEARGMSHGKEKE
;
A
#
# COMPACT_ATOMS: atom_id res chain seq x y z
N MET A 1 -36.70 28.10 -10.00
CA MET A 1 -36.50 26.64 -10.01
C MET A 1 -35.11 26.28 -10.54
N LYS A 2 -34.04 26.60 -9.80
CA LYS A 2 -32.65 26.27 -10.20
C LYS A 2 -31.71 25.98 -9.03
N LYS A 3 -32.18 26.11 -7.79
CA LYS A 3 -31.36 25.99 -6.57
C LYS A 3 -31.60 24.70 -5.76
N ILE A 4 -32.62 23.91 -6.12
CA ILE A 4 -33.03 22.71 -5.37
C ILE A 4 -32.38 21.44 -5.96
N PHE A 5 -32.00 21.45 -7.24
CA PHE A 5 -31.30 20.33 -7.88
C PHE A 5 -29.84 20.19 -7.44
N SER A 6 -29.23 21.25 -6.89
CA SER A 6 -27.83 21.23 -6.47
C SER A 6 -27.61 20.54 -5.11
N LEU A 7 -28.67 20.37 -4.30
CA LEU A 7 -28.54 19.77 -2.97
C LEU A 7 -28.67 18.24 -2.99
N ILE A 8 -29.37 17.68 -3.98
CA ILE A 8 -29.61 16.23 -4.05
C ILE A 8 -28.38 15.50 -4.61
N ILE A 9 -27.62 16.14 -5.51
CA ILE A 9 -26.40 15.55 -6.09
C ILE A 9 -25.25 15.48 -5.06
N LEU A 10 -25.23 16.37 -4.06
CA LEU A 10 -24.20 16.34 -3.01
C LEU A 10 -24.44 15.22 -1.98
N MET A 11 -25.68 14.75 -1.83
CA MET A 11 -26.02 13.72 -0.83
C MET A 11 -25.82 12.29 -1.34
N VAL A 12 -25.73 12.08 -2.66
CA VAL A 12 -25.53 10.75 -3.27
C VAL A 12 -24.05 10.33 -3.31
N ILE A 13 -23.11 11.27 -3.20
CA ILE A 13 -21.66 10.95 -3.19
C ILE A 13 -21.21 10.38 -1.83
N PHE A 14 -22.05 10.46 -0.78
CA PHE A 14 -21.73 9.86 0.52
C PHE A 14 -22.05 8.35 0.62
N VAL A 15 -22.58 7.74 -0.44
CA VAL A 15 -23.01 6.33 -0.45
C VAL A 15 -22.22 5.54 -1.49
N MET A 16 -20.88 5.53 -1.42
CA MET A 16 -20.06 4.56 -2.18
C MET A 16 -18.74 4.14 -1.52
N THR A 17 -18.52 4.38 -0.22
CA THR A 17 -17.31 3.89 0.47
C THR A 17 -17.62 2.93 1.62
N ALA A 18 -18.39 1.88 1.35
CA ALA A 18 -18.41 0.72 2.23
C ALA A 18 -18.60 -0.60 1.48
N ALA A 19 -18.01 -0.73 0.29
CA ALA A 19 -17.53 -2.02 -0.18
C ALA A 19 -16.21 -2.35 0.57
N ALA A 20 -16.25 -2.39 1.90
CA ALA A 20 -15.16 -2.88 2.72
C ALA A 20 -15.60 -4.26 3.21
N CYS A 21 -15.07 -5.30 2.58
CA CYS A 21 -15.08 -6.64 3.14
C CYS A 21 -14.66 -6.58 4.62
N GLY A 22 -15.58 -6.88 5.54
CA GLY A 22 -15.35 -7.48 6.88
C GLY A 22 -14.27 -6.96 7.84
N MET A 23 -13.53 -5.89 7.54
CA MET A 23 -12.37 -5.47 8.33
C MET A 23 -12.74 -4.37 9.32
N SER A 24 -12.41 -4.61 10.60
CA SER A 24 -12.69 -3.70 11.71
C SER A 24 -11.89 -2.40 11.59
N ALA A 25 -12.38 -1.33 12.24
CA ALA A 25 -11.67 -0.04 12.26
C ALA A 25 -10.24 -0.15 12.85
N LYS A 26 -10.08 -1.01 13.87
CA LYS A 26 -8.79 -1.28 14.51
C LYS A 26 -7.78 -1.91 13.54
N GLU A 27 -8.21 -2.89 12.75
CA GLU A 27 -7.34 -3.54 11.76
C GLU A 27 -6.91 -2.57 10.65
N LYS A 28 -7.80 -1.66 10.23
CA LYS A 28 -7.44 -0.62 9.26
C LYS A 28 -6.39 0.34 9.82
N GLU A 29 -6.55 0.81 11.05
CA GLU A 29 -5.57 1.68 11.70
C GLU A 29 -4.20 1.01 11.83
N GLU A 30 -4.18 -0.27 12.19
CA GLU A 30 -2.95 -1.07 12.27
C GLU A 30 -2.28 -1.21 10.91
N GLN A 31 -3.04 -1.51 9.85
CA GLN A 31 -2.51 -1.59 8.49
C GLN A 31 -1.91 -0.27 8.01
N GLU A 32 -2.55 0.87 8.29
CA GLU A 32 -1.98 2.17 7.91
C GLU A 32 -0.64 2.43 8.61
N LYS A 33 -0.52 2.13 9.92
CA LYS A 33 0.76 2.24 10.65
C LYS A 33 1.85 1.35 10.06
N ILE A 34 1.50 0.13 9.64
CA ILE A 34 2.46 -0.78 9.00
C ILE A 34 2.91 -0.21 7.65
N LYS A 35 2.00 0.36 6.84
CA LYS A 35 2.36 1.00 5.56
C LYS A 35 3.31 2.19 5.76
N GLU A 36 3.02 3.04 6.73
CA GLU A 36 3.84 4.24 7.05
C GLU A 36 5.29 3.87 7.37
N LEU A 37 5.51 2.73 8.03
CA LEU A 37 6.84 2.26 8.40
C LEU A 37 7.49 1.44 7.26
N ALA A 38 6.72 0.64 6.52
CA ALA A 38 7.25 -0.22 5.47
C ALA A 38 7.65 0.54 4.19
N GLY A 39 6.94 1.62 3.85
CA GLY A 39 7.21 2.43 2.66
C GLY A 39 8.65 2.95 2.60
N PRO A 40 9.13 3.68 3.63
CA PRO A 40 10.50 4.16 3.69
C PRO A 40 11.57 3.07 3.56
N LEU A 41 11.37 1.92 4.21
CA LEU A 41 12.29 0.78 4.11
C LEU A 41 12.36 0.21 2.69
N ALA A 42 11.23 0.17 1.99
CA ALA A 42 11.20 -0.26 0.59
C ALA A 42 11.92 0.72 -0.33
N VAL A 43 11.77 2.02 -0.10
CA VAL A 43 12.50 3.06 -0.86
C VAL A 43 14.00 2.99 -0.59
N GLU A 44 14.40 2.82 0.67
CA GLU A 44 15.81 2.67 1.07
C GLU A 44 16.44 1.44 0.42
N LEU A 45 15.82 0.27 0.53
CA LEU A 45 16.33 -0.95 -0.10
C LEU A 45 16.45 -0.81 -1.62
N ALA A 46 15.45 -0.21 -2.28
CA ALA A 46 15.50 0.01 -3.72
C ALA A 46 16.65 0.96 -4.12
N LYS A 47 16.92 1.98 -3.31
CA LYS A 47 18.03 2.89 -3.51
C LYS A 47 19.38 2.21 -3.30
N ASP A 48 19.49 1.35 -2.30
CA ASP A 48 20.72 0.60 -2.01
C ASP A 48 21.03 -0.45 -3.07
N MET A 49 20.00 -1.14 -3.59
CA MET A 49 20.16 -2.20 -4.59
C MET A 49 20.38 -1.64 -6.00
N ASP A 50 19.55 -0.69 -6.43
CA ASP A 50 19.48 -0.26 -7.83
C ASP A 50 19.95 1.20 -8.03
N GLY A 51 20.24 1.95 -6.95
CA GLY A 51 20.60 3.37 -7.03
C GLY A 51 19.45 4.29 -7.41
N LYS A 52 18.20 3.79 -7.34
CA LYS A 52 17.00 4.47 -7.84
C LYS A 52 15.95 4.64 -6.75
N GLU A 53 15.20 5.73 -6.83
CA GLU A 53 14.07 6.00 -5.93
C GLU A 53 12.82 5.26 -6.38
N LEU A 54 12.25 4.45 -5.49
CA LEU A 54 11.02 3.69 -5.76
C LEU A 54 9.80 4.58 -5.57
N ILE A 55 9.01 4.77 -6.63
CA ILE A 55 7.70 5.42 -6.57
C ILE A 55 6.68 4.35 -6.18
N ILE A 56 6.10 4.46 -4.99
CA ILE A 56 5.20 3.45 -4.44
C ILE A 56 3.80 3.58 -5.08
N ASP A 57 3.29 2.45 -5.59
CA ASP A 57 1.96 2.35 -6.22
C ASP A 57 0.95 1.63 -5.31
N GLU A 58 1.37 0.56 -4.64
CA GLU A 58 0.47 -0.35 -3.93
C GLU A 58 1.13 -0.99 -2.71
N TYR A 59 0.31 -1.29 -1.70
CA TYR A 59 0.66 -2.11 -0.55
C TYR A 59 -0.21 -3.36 -0.50
N LYS A 60 0.41 -4.53 -0.35
CA LYS A 60 -0.30 -5.81 -0.26
C LYS A 60 0.14 -6.62 0.95
N PHE A 61 -0.76 -6.80 1.91
CA PHE A 61 -0.52 -7.67 3.06
C PHE A 61 -0.59 -9.14 2.64
N SER A 62 0.34 -9.96 3.12
CA SER A 62 0.19 -11.41 3.04
C SER A 62 -0.93 -11.83 3.98
N SER A 63 -1.97 -12.48 3.46
CA SER A 63 -3.14 -12.93 4.23
C SER A 63 -2.85 -14.04 5.26
N LYS A 64 -1.58 -14.42 5.47
CA LYS A 64 -1.20 -15.52 6.36
C LYS A 64 -1.02 -15.04 7.79
N ILE A 65 -1.92 -15.54 8.64
CA ILE A 65 -1.81 -15.52 10.09
C ILE A 65 -0.40 -16.02 10.49
N GLY A 66 0.34 -15.18 11.20
CA GLY A 66 1.63 -15.54 11.83
C GLY A 66 2.91 -15.07 11.14
N GLY A 67 2.85 -14.37 10.02
CA GLY A 67 4.08 -13.90 9.35
C GLY A 67 3.88 -12.54 8.69
N GLY A 68 3.68 -11.51 9.51
CA GLY A 68 3.41 -10.12 9.12
C GLY A 68 4.30 -9.68 7.96
N THR A 69 3.83 -9.85 6.74
CA THR A 69 4.58 -9.47 5.55
C THR A 69 3.71 -8.51 4.77
N ILE A 70 4.30 -7.40 4.39
CA ILE A 70 3.72 -6.45 3.47
C ILE A 70 4.62 -6.36 2.25
N PHE A 71 4.00 -6.48 1.07
CA PHE A 71 4.66 -6.26 -0.19
C PHE A 71 4.40 -4.81 -0.60
N VAL A 72 5.47 -4.03 -0.70
CA VAL A 72 5.43 -2.66 -1.21
C VAL A 72 5.77 -2.71 -2.69
N ARG A 73 4.79 -2.40 -3.54
CA ARG A 73 4.94 -2.44 -5.00
C ARG A 73 5.04 -1.03 -5.53
N GLY A 74 5.94 -0.82 -6.48
CA GLY A 74 6.19 0.48 -7.08
C GLY A 74 6.88 0.36 -8.43
N HIS A 75 7.25 1.50 -9.00
CA HIS A 75 8.02 1.61 -10.24
C HIS A 75 9.13 2.65 -10.09
N TYR A 76 10.06 2.68 -11.04
CA TYR A 76 11.02 3.77 -11.18
C TYR A 76 10.53 4.80 -12.18
N GLU A 77 11.00 6.03 -12.05
CA GLU A 77 10.69 7.10 -12.99
C GLU A 77 10.97 6.67 -14.44
N GLY A 78 10.00 6.86 -15.32
CA GLY A 78 10.08 6.43 -16.72
C GLY A 78 9.87 4.94 -16.99
N GLU A 79 9.73 4.10 -15.96
CA GLU A 79 9.60 2.63 -16.08
C GLU A 79 8.23 2.09 -15.61
N LYS A 80 7.12 2.81 -15.84
CA LYS A 80 5.79 2.42 -15.33
C LYS A 80 5.33 1.00 -15.66
N SER A 81 5.75 0.45 -16.79
CA SER A 81 5.42 -0.93 -17.19
C SER A 81 6.22 -1.99 -16.43
N ASN A 82 7.28 -1.61 -15.72
CA ASN A 82 8.10 -2.49 -14.90
C ASN A 82 7.83 -2.21 -13.42
N PHE A 83 7.35 -3.19 -12.69
CA PHE A 83 7.20 -3.06 -11.25
C PHE A 83 8.45 -3.57 -10.51
N ARG A 84 8.64 -3.02 -9.31
CA ARG A 84 9.42 -3.61 -8.23
C ARG A 84 8.48 -3.97 -7.11
N SER A 85 8.75 -5.06 -6.41
CA SER A 85 8.02 -5.44 -5.21
C SER A 85 9.03 -5.78 -4.13
N VAL A 86 9.06 -4.95 -3.11
CA VAL A 86 9.88 -5.17 -1.91
C VAL A 86 9.07 -5.94 -0.89
N GLN A 87 9.66 -7.00 -0.37
CA GLN A 87 9.13 -7.75 0.76
C GLN A 87 9.61 -7.11 2.06
N VAL A 88 8.68 -6.59 2.86
CA VAL A 88 8.95 -6.12 4.22
C VAL A 88 8.28 -7.05 5.21
N VAL A 89 9.08 -7.66 6.09
CA VAL A 89 8.61 -8.52 7.18
C VAL A 89 8.54 -7.67 8.44
N TYR A 90 7.44 -7.78 9.20
CA TYR A 90 7.19 -7.07 10.43
C TYR A 90 6.67 -8.02 11.51
N ASN A 91 6.99 -7.71 12.77
CA ASN A 91 6.41 -8.39 13.91
C ASN A 91 5.04 -7.77 14.28
N PRO A 92 3.92 -8.51 14.24
CA PRO A 92 2.60 -7.98 14.63
C PRO A 92 2.53 -7.50 16.09
N GLU A 93 3.35 -8.05 16.98
CA GLU A 93 3.41 -7.64 18.40
C GLU A 93 4.24 -6.36 18.59
N ASN A 94 5.17 -6.08 17.68
CA ASN A 94 5.99 -4.88 17.69
C ASN A 94 6.32 -4.47 16.24
N ILE A 95 5.42 -3.73 15.61
CA ILE A 95 5.56 -3.35 14.19
C ILE A 95 6.81 -2.52 13.87
N ARG A 96 7.49 -1.97 14.87
CA ARG A 96 8.77 -1.27 14.68
C ARG A 96 9.93 -2.23 14.40
N ASP A 97 9.78 -3.48 14.79
CA ASP A 97 10.68 -4.58 14.42
C ASP A 97 10.26 -5.06 13.03
N MET A 98 10.74 -4.34 12.00
CA MET A 98 10.49 -4.66 10.61
C MET A 98 11.75 -4.52 9.77
N GLU A 99 11.81 -5.31 8.71
CA GLU A 99 13.00 -5.50 7.88
C GLU A 99 12.59 -5.68 6.42
N ALA A 100 13.23 -4.93 5.52
CA ALA A 100 13.12 -5.17 4.09
C ALA A 100 14.09 -6.31 3.69
N ARG A 101 13.55 -7.44 3.21
CA ARG A 101 14.32 -8.67 3.00
C ARG A 101 14.75 -8.93 1.56
N GLY A 102 14.08 -8.30 0.61
CA GLY A 102 14.39 -8.52 -0.79
C GLY A 102 13.46 -7.77 -1.72
N MET A 103 13.93 -7.60 -2.95
CA MET A 103 13.21 -6.94 -4.02
C MET A 103 13.11 -7.89 -5.22
N SER A 104 11.89 -8.02 -5.74
CA SER A 104 11.61 -8.71 -6.99
C SER A 104 11.15 -7.72 -8.05
N HIS A 105 11.24 -8.10 -9.33
CA HIS A 105 10.84 -7.26 -10.44
C HIS A 105 10.01 -8.05 -11.46
N GLY A 106 9.15 -7.35 -12.19
CA GLY A 106 8.36 -7.95 -13.27
C GLY A 106 7.73 -6.88 -14.16
N LYS A 107 6.92 -7.31 -15.12
CA LYS A 107 6.16 -6.43 -16.00
C LYS A 107 4.69 -6.46 -15.64
N GLU A 108 4.02 -5.31 -15.71
CA GLU A 108 2.56 -5.27 -15.76
C GLU A 108 2.10 -6.02 -17.02
N LYS A 109 1.07 -6.86 -16.90
CA LYS A 109 0.45 -7.47 -18.07
C LYS A 109 -0.51 -6.44 -18.66
N GLU A 110 -0.30 -6.05 -19.91
CA GLU A 110 -1.25 -5.28 -20.72
C GLU A 110 -2.58 -6.01 -20.89
#